data_AF-A0A2N2DP94-F1
#
_entry.id   AF-A0A2N2DP94-F1
#
_cell.length_a   1.000
_cell.length_b   1.000
_cell.length_c   1.000
_cell.angle_alpha   90.00
_cell.angle_beta   90.00
_cell.angle_gamma   90.00
#
_symmetry.space_group_name_H-M   'P 1'
#
loop_
_entity.id
_entity.type
_entity.pdbx_description
1 polymer ?
#
loop_
_entity_poly.entity_id
_entity_poly.type
_entity_poly.pdbx_seq_one_letter_code
_entity_poly.pdbx_strand_id
1 'polypeptide(L)'
;MTVRRTIYYILGLLEVLLGFRLVFKLLGANPESLFVSWIYTISEVFLIPFNAIFRTATTEGIETGAVLEPATIIAMVVYALIAWGLVKLTLIPKRNPTVLTKQDR
;
A
#
# COMPACT_ATOMS: atom_id res chain seq x y z
N MET A 1 -17.60 14.30 -6.17
CA MET A 1 -16.41 14.09 -7.03
C MET A 1 -15.09 13.97 -6.26
N THR A 2 -15.08 14.05 -4.92
CA THR A 2 -13.83 14.20 -4.14
C THR A 2 -13.24 12.89 -3.62
N VAL A 3 -14.07 11.92 -3.24
CA VAL A 3 -13.65 10.68 -2.53
C VAL A 3 -12.57 9.89 -3.28
N ARG A 4 -12.71 9.71 -4.60
CA ARG A 4 -11.71 9.02 -5.43
C ARG A 4 -10.34 9.68 -5.38
N ARG A 5 -10.30 11.01 -5.47
CA ARG A 5 -9.05 11.78 -5.45
C ARG A 5 -8.37 11.59 -4.09
N THR A 6 -9.13 11.68 -3.00
CA THR A 6 -8.62 11.46 -1.64
C THR A 6 -8.01 10.06 -1.48
N ILE A 7 -8.68 9.01 -1.97
CA ILE A 7 -8.15 7.64 -1.90
C ILE A 7 -6.81 7.52 -2.63
N TYR A 8 -6.72 8.04 -3.86
CA TYR A 8 -5.48 7.97 -4.61
C TYR A 8 -4.36 8.84 -4.02
N TYR A 9 -4.68 9.98 -3.41
CA TYR A 9 -3.68 10.79 -2.71
C TYR A 9 -3.10 10.05 -1.50
N ILE A 10 -3.94 9.43 -0.68
CA ILE A 10 -3.49 8.64 0.48
C ILE A 10 -2.66 7.44 0.01
N LEU A 11 -3.13 6.72 -1.01
CA LEU A 11 -2.38 5.62 -1.61
C LEU A 11 -1.03 6.11 -2.12
N GLY A 12 -0.98 7.19 -2.89
CA GLY A 12 0.26 7.72 -3.44
C GLY A 12 1.27 8.09 -2.36
N LEU A 13 0.81 8.69 -1.26
CA LEU A 13 1.68 9.01 -0.12
C LEU A 13 2.24 7.74 0.54
N LEU A 14 1.39 6.73 0.74
CA LEU A 14 1.78 5.43 1.29
C LEU A 14 2.80 4.72 0.38
N GLU A 15 2.53 4.65 -0.92
CA GLU A 15 3.39 4.03 -1.93
C GLU A 15 4.75 4.72 -2.03
N VAL A 16 4.78 6.06 -1.93
CA VAL A 16 6.05 6.82 -1.90
C VAL A 16 6.86 6.47 -0.65
N LEU A 17 6.21 6.37 0.52
CA LEU A 17 6.87 5.97 1.77
C LEU A 17 7.47 4.55 1.67
N LEU A 18 6.67 3.57 1.21
CA LEU A 18 7.13 2.18 1.02
C LEU A 18 8.17 2.06 -0.09
N GLY A 19 8.06 2.87 -1.15
CA GLY A 19 9.03 2.98 -2.23
C GLY A 19 10.38 3.49 -1.73
N PHE A 20 10.40 4.52 -0.89
CA PHE A 20 11.63 4.98 -0.24
C PHE A 20 12.27 3.88 0.61
N ARG A 21 11.47 3.16 1.43
CA ARG A 21 11.96 2.01 2.19
C ARG A 21 12.62 0.98 1.28
N LEU A 22 11.94 0.59 0.20
CA LEU A 22 12.43 -0.41 -0.75
C LEU A 22 13.74 0.03 -1.41
N VAL A 23 13.82 1.28 -1.87
CA VAL A 23 15.04 1.85 -2.47
C VAL A 23 16.19 1.87 -1.45
N PHE A 24 15.95 2.33 -0.22
CA PHE A 24 16.98 2.38 0.81
C PHE A 24 17.48 0.98 1.20
N LYS A 25 16.59 0.00 1.33
CA LYS A 25 16.96 -1.39 1.57
C LYS A 25 17.74 -1.99 0.40
N LEU A 26 17.37 -1.67 -0.84
CA LEU A 26 18.08 -2.12 -2.04
C LEU A 26 19.48 -1.52 -2.17
N LEU A 27 19.63 -0.24 -1.84
CA LEU A 27 20.91 0.48 -1.93
C LEU A 27 21.80 0.25 -0.70
N GLY A 28 21.30 -0.47 0.30
CA GLY A 28 21.96 -0.65 1.58
C GLY A 28 22.22 0.64 2.33
N ALA A 29 21.23 1.54 2.33
CA ALA A 29 21.31 2.81 3.02
C ALA A 29 21.55 2.61 4.53
N ASN A 30 22.38 3.50 5.10
CA ASN A 30 22.78 3.44 6.49
C ASN A 30 21.57 3.57 7.44
N PRO A 31 21.21 2.53 8.22
CA PRO A 31 20.10 2.58 9.17
C PRO A 31 20.35 3.53 10.36
N GLU A 32 21.60 3.91 10.63
CA GLU A 32 21.94 4.90 11.67
C GLU A 32 21.62 6.34 11.24
N SER A 33 21.32 6.57 9.95
CA SER A 33 20.89 7.88 9.48
C SER A 33 19.50 8.21 10.01
N LEU A 34 19.34 9.36 10.66
CA LEU A 34 18.05 9.85 11.19
C LEU A 34 16.92 9.80 10.16
N PHE A 35 17.20 10.11 8.89
CA PHE A 35 16.19 10.10 7.85
C PHE A 35 15.81 8.67 7.43
N VAL A 36 16.80 7.80 7.24
CA VAL A 36 16.58 6.41 6.83
C VAL A 36 15.86 5.64 7.94
N SER A 37 16.30 5.79 9.19
CA SER A 37 15.65 5.16 10.36
C SER A 37 14.21 5.62 10.51
N TRP A 38 13.94 6.92 10.37
CA TRP A 38 12.59 7.47 10.44
C TRP A 38 11.66 6.86 9.37
N ILE A 39 12.13 6.74 8.13
CA ILE A 39 11.39 6.07 7.06
C ILE A 39 11.13 4.60 7.40
N TYR A 40 12.14 3.87 7.90
CA TYR A 40 12.00 2.48 8.29
C TYR A 40 10.98 2.30 9.43
N THR A 41 11.02 3.14 10.47
CA THR A 41 10.09 3.07 11.61
C THR A 41 8.65 3.38 11.18
N ILE A 42 8.41 4.44 10.41
CA ILE A 42 7.04 4.76 9.99
C ILE A 42 6.51 3.72 9.01
N SER A 43 7.33 3.26 8.06
CA SER A 43 6.89 2.25 7.10
C SER A 43 6.60 0.89 7.74
N GLU A 44 7.24 0.57 8.86
CA GLU A 44 7.10 -0.71 9.55
C GLU A 44 5.66 -0.99 10.01
N VAL A 45 4.91 0.01 10.47
CA VAL A 45 3.51 -0.18 10.91
C VAL A 45 2.62 -0.75 9.80
N PHE A 46 2.92 -0.41 8.55
CA PHE A 46 2.20 -0.90 7.38
C PHE A 46 2.65 -2.31 6.95
N LEU A 47 3.81 -2.76 7.41
CA LEU A 47 4.32 -4.10 7.10
C LEU A 47 3.90 -5.17 8.11
N ILE A 48 3.51 -4.78 9.33
CA ILE A 48 3.03 -5.67 10.40
C ILE A 48 2.10 -6.80 9.88
N PRO A 49 1.03 -6.54 9.11
CA PRO A 49 0.13 -7.61 8.66
C PRO A 49 0.77 -8.57 7.63
N PHE A 50 1.83 -8.15 6.94
CA PHE A 50 2.51 -8.93 5.90
C PHE A 50 3.73 -9.70 6.43
N ASN A 51 4.24 -9.32 7.60
CA ASN A 51 5.37 -10.02 8.25
C ASN A 51 5.08 -11.50 8.54
N ALA A 52 3.81 -11.87 8.76
CA ALA A 52 3.42 -13.26 8.97
C ALA A 52 3.39 -14.10 7.68
N ILE A 53 3.36 -13.47 6.50
CA ILE A 53 3.24 -14.16 5.20
C ILE A 53 4.59 -14.76 4.80
N PHE A 54 5.67 -14.05 5.06
CA PHE A 54 7.03 -14.53 4.83
C PHE A 54 7.62 -14.91 6.18
N ARG A 55 7.72 -16.22 6.47
CA ARG A 55 8.55 -16.69 7.59
C ARG A 55 9.90 -15.98 7.50
N THR A 56 10.36 -15.40 8.59
CA THR A 56 11.62 -14.66 8.72
C THR A 56 12.80 -15.52 8.24
N ALA A 57 12.99 -15.58 6.93
CA ALA A 57 14.11 -16.24 6.26
C ALA A 57 15.27 -15.24 6.05
N THR A 58 15.23 -14.12 6.76
CA THR A 58 16.37 -13.24 6.94
C THR A 58 16.96 -13.61 8.28
N THR A 59 17.85 -14.59 8.25
CA THR A 59 18.86 -14.89 9.26
C THR A 59 19.24 -13.62 10.01
N GLU A 60 19.09 -13.62 11.33
CA GLU A 60 19.52 -12.57 12.27
C GLU A 60 21.06 -12.39 12.31
N GLY A 61 21.77 -12.78 11.26
CA GLY A 61 23.21 -12.80 11.22
C GLY A 61 23.71 -12.67 9.79
N ILE A 62 24.76 -11.88 9.64
CA ILE A 62 25.51 -11.56 8.41
C ILE A 62 25.02 -10.27 7.72
N GLU A 63 25.39 -9.14 8.35
CA GLU A 63 26.19 -8.04 7.77
C GLU A 63 26.04 -7.70 6.27
N THR A 64 24.85 -7.82 5.71
CA THR A 64 24.59 -7.46 4.33
C THR A 64 23.70 -6.22 4.34
N GLY A 65 24.31 -5.08 3.99
CA GLY A 65 23.65 -3.77 4.01
C GLY A 65 22.36 -3.73 3.17
N ALA A 66 22.24 -4.58 2.14
CA ALA A 66 21.06 -4.67 1.30
C ALA A 66 20.30 -5.99 1.49
N VAL A 67 19.24 -5.96 2.29
CA VAL A 67 18.28 -7.07 2.41
C VAL A 67 16.98 -6.64 1.75
N LEU A 68 16.66 -7.28 0.62
CA LEU A 68 15.35 -7.13 0.01
C LEU A 68 14.31 -7.73 0.95
N GLU A 69 13.33 -6.92 1.37
CA GLU A 69 12.19 -7.35 2.19
C GLU A 69 11.00 -7.67 1.27
N PRO A 70 10.69 -8.95 0.98
CA PRO A 70 9.58 -9.29 0.09
C PRO A 70 8.23 -8.78 0.60
N ALA A 71 8.09 -8.67 1.92
CA ALA A 71 6.93 -8.08 2.59
C ALA A 71 6.66 -6.65 2.12
N THR A 72 7.69 -5.84 1.84
CA THR A 72 7.51 -4.45 1.36
C THR A 72 6.87 -4.43 -0.02
N ILE A 73 7.34 -5.27 -0.93
CA ILE A 73 6.80 -5.37 -2.30
C ILE A 73 5.35 -5.86 -2.26
N ILE A 74 5.06 -6.88 -1.47
CA ILE A 74 3.70 -7.38 -1.30
C ILE A 74 2.78 -6.31 -0.70
N ALA A 75 3.24 -5.57 0.31
CA ALA A 75 2.46 -4.49 0.90
C ALA A 75 2.05 -3.45 -0.16
N MET A 76 2.99 -2.98 -0.98
CA MET A 76 2.72 -2.04 -2.08
C MET A 76 1.64 -2.58 -3.04
N VAL A 77 1.80 -3.83 -3.49
CA VAL A 77 0.82 -4.45 -4.40
C VAL A 77 -0.55 -4.56 -3.76
N VAL A 78 -0.63 -5.02 -2.52
CA VAL A 78 -1.91 -5.21 -1.82
C VAL A 78 -2.60 -3.87 -1.59
N TYR A 79 -1.88 -2.84 -1.16
CA TYR A 79 -2.46 -1.52 -0.94
C TYR A 79 -2.95 -0.88 -2.25
N ALA A 80 -2.20 -1.02 -3.34
CA ALA A 80 -2.64 -0.59 -4.66
C ALA A 80 -3.94 -1.29 -5.10
N LEU A 81 -4.03 -2.60 -4.89
CA LEU A 81 -5.24 -3.39 -5.21
C LEU A 81 -6.44 -2.98 -4.36
N ILE A 82 -6.25 -2.77 -3.05
CA ILE A 82 -7.31 -2.33 -2.13
C ILE A 82 -7.84 -0.96 -2.58
N ALA A 83 -6.96 0.01 -2.80
CA ALA A 83 -7.35 1.35 -3.22
C ALA A 83 -8.08 1.34 -4.58
N TRP A 84 -7.58 0.56 -5.54
CA TRP A 84 -8.26 0.38 -6.83
C TRP A 84 -9.66 -0.23 -6.66
N GLY A 85 -9.80 -1.26 -5.82
CA GLY A 85 -11.08 -1.89 -5.49
C GLY A 85 -12.07 -0.91 -4.85
N LEU A 86 -11.62 -0.13 -3.87
CA LEU A 86 -12.43 0.90 -3.21
C LEU A 86 -12.94 1.94 -4.23
N VAL A 87 -12.09 2.36 -5.17
CA VAL A 87 -12.49 3.30 -6.22
C VAL A 87 -13.51 2.67 -7.18
N LYS A 88 -13.36 1.40 -7.53
CA LYS A 88 -14.33 0.68 -8.38
C LYS A 88 -15.71 0.57 -7.74
N LEU A 89 -15.80 0.39 -6.42
CA LEU A 89 -17.08 0.38 -5.71
C LEU A 89 -17.84 1.71 -5.83
N THR A 90 -17.12 2.85 -5.89
CA THR A 90 -17.76 4.17 -6.10
C THR A 90 -18.39 4.34 -7.48
N LEU A 91 -18.09 3.44 -8.43
CA LEU A 91 -18.62 3.48 -9.79
C LEU A 91 -19.91 2.69 -9.97
N ILE A 92 -20.36 1.90 -8.97
CA ILE A 92 -21.59 1.11 -9.09
C ILE A 92 -22.75 2.09 -9.28
N PRO A 93 -23.37 2.15 -10.49
CA PRO A 93 -24.50 3.01 -10.71
C PRO A 93 -25.64 2.49 -9.83
N LYS A 94 -26.25 3.37 -9.03
CA LYS A 94 -27.55 3.04 -8.44
C LYS A 94 -28.48 2.71 -9.61
N ARG A 95 -28.86 1.45 -9.74
CA ARG A 95 -29.94 1.05 -10.65
C ARG A 95 -31.16 1.83 -10.15
N ASN A 96 -31.61 2.82 -10.90
CA ASN A 96 -32.85 3.55 -10.60
C ASN A 96 -34.00 2.73 -11.22
N PRO A 97 -34.78 1.94 -10.46
CA PRO A 97 -36.01 1.38 -10.98
C PRO A 97 -37.03 2.51 -11.07
N THR A 98 -37.06 3.24 -12.18
CA THR A 98 -38.11 4.26 -12.39
C THR A 98 -38.51 4.34 -13.85
N VAL A 99 -39.23 3.33 -14.34
CA VAL A 99 -40.37 3.52 -15.26
C VAL A 99 -41.11 2.19 -15.47
N LEU A 100 -42.20 1.97 -14.74
CA LEU A 100 -43.36 1.15 -15.17
C LEU A 100 -44.69 1.76 -14.71
N THR A 101 -44.75 3.07 -14.46
CA THR A 101 -45.95 3.72 -13.87
C THR A 101 -46.70 4.67 -14.80
N LYS A 102 -46.41 4.69 -16.10
CA LYS A 102 -47.17 5.47 -17.09
C LYS A 102 -47.22 4.80 -18.46
N GLN A 103 -47.79 3.60 -18.56
CA GLN A 103 -48.14 3.06 -19.88
C GLN A 103 -49.57 2.55 -20.02
N ASP A 104 -50.44 2.60 -19.01
CA ASP A 104 -51.84 2.21 -19.20
C ASP A 104 -52.79 3.15 -18.43
N ARG A 105 -53.04 4.35 -18.99
CA ARG A 105 -54.26 5.14 -18.78
C ARG A 105 -54.58 5.97 -20.01
#